data_AF-A0A3B1CDB2-F1
#
_entry.id   AF-A0A3B1CDB2-F1
#
_cell.length_a   1.000
_cell.length_b   1.000
_cell.length_c   1.000
_cell.angle_alpha   90.00
_cell.angle_beta   90.00
_cell.angle_gamma   90.00
#
_symmetry.space_group_name_H-M   'P 1'
#
loop_
_entity.id
_entity.type
_entity.pdbx_description
1 polymer ?
#
loop_
_entity_poly.entity_id
_entity_poly.type
_entity_poly.pdbx_seq_one_letter_code
_entity_poly.pdbx_strand_id
1 'polypeptide(L)'
;MLGAIKYFHLLSMTVWIGSMVFFSFVVAPAVFKNFERQMAGDIVGLVFPKYFMLGMICAVIALVTLFMLGSKVGFVPHIKVGLILLCLMGGLVASQGFVLGPKARQVKADIRALADDDANKQQLRKKFGKLHGASVVINVVILFLGLGLLFFIIRYISLS
;
A
#
# COMPACT_ATOMS: atom_id res chain seq x y z
N MET A 1 0.75 -25.34 -16.60
CA MET A 1 -0.27 -24.51 -15.90
C MET A 1 0.19 -23.97 -14.54
N LEU A 2 0.88 -24.75 -13.69
CA LEU A 2 1.43 -24.28 -12.40
C LEU A 2 2.47 -23.15 -12.55
N GLY A 3 3.37 -23.23 -13.54
CA GLY A 3 4.36 -22.19 -13.79
C GLY A 3 3.76 -20.80 -14.05
N ALA A 4 2.66 -20.73 -14.80
CA ALA A 4 1.96 -19.46 -15.04
C ALA A 4 1.38 -18.87 -13.75
N ILE A 5 0.79 -19.70 -12.88
CA ILE A 5 0.26 -19.25 -11.57
C ILE A 5 1.40 -18.69 -10.70
N LYS A 6 2.51 -19.42 -10.61
CA LYS A 6 3.72 -18.99 -9.87
C LYS A 6 4.25 -17.66 -10.44
N TYR A 7 4.31 -17.51 -11.77
CA TYR A 7 4.75 -16.29 -12.44
C TYR A 7 3.87 -15.08 -12.12
N PHE A 8 2.55 -15.18 -12.30
CA PHE A 8 1.63 -14.07 -12.02
C PHE A 8 1.62 -13.68 -10.54
N HIS A 9 1.77 -14.66 -9.65
CA HIS A 9 1.89 -14.41 -8.21
C HIS A 9 3.15 -13.59 -7.88
N LEU A 10 4.32 -14.00 -8.39
CA LEU A 10 5.58 -13.30 -8.16
C LEU A 10 5.59 -11.92 -8.82
N LEU A 11 5.00 -11.80 -10.02
CA LEU A 11 4.88 -10.54 -10.74
C LEU A 11 4.04 -9.54 -9.94
N SER A 12 2.86 -9.93 -9.46
CA SER A 12 2.01 -9.02 -8.67
C SER A 12 2.69 -8.59 -7.37
N MET A 13 3.34 -9.52 -6.66
CA MET A 13 4.10 -9.21 -5.44
C MET A 13 5.25 -8.24 -5.70
N THR A 14 6.02 -8.46 -6.77
CA THR A 14 7.18 -7.62 -7.12
C THR A 14 6.74 -6.23 -7.58
N VAL A 15 5.67 -6.14 -8.38
CA VAL A 15 5.09 -4.84 -8.79
C VAL A 15 4.56 -4.09 -7.57
N TRP A 16 3.87 -4.78 -6.66
CA TRP A 16 3.33 -4.15 -5.46
C TRP A 16 4.44 -3.59 -4.58
N ILE A 17 5.41 -4.43 -4.18
CA ILE A 17 6.51 -4.02 -3.30
C ILE A 17 7.41 -3.00 -4.01
N GLY A 18 7.73 -3.22 -5.28
CA GLY A 18 8.56 -2.30 -6.08
C GLY A 18 7.93 -0.92 -6.19
N SER A 19 6.62 -0.84 -6.43
CA SER A 19 5.91 0.45 -6.45
C SER A 19 5.90 1.13 -5.08
N MET A 20 5.77 0.39 -3.98
CA MET A 20 5.89 0.94 -2.62
C MET A 20 7.27 1.54 -2.37
N VAL A 21 8.33 0.79 -2.70
CA VAL A 21 9.72 1.23 -2.50
C VAL A 21 10.01 2.46 -3.36
N PHE A 22 9.72 2.38 -4.66
CA PHE A 22 9.97 3.49 -5.58
C PHE A 22 9.23 4.76 -5.15
N PHE A 23 7.95 4.63 -4.79
CA PHE A 23 7.17 5.78 -4.35
C PHE A 23 7.71 6.38 -3.04
N SER A 24 7.98 5.54 -2.03
CA SER A 24 8.34 5.99 -0.68
C SER A 24 9.75 6.57 -0.59
N PHE A 25 10.70 6.01 -1.33
CA PHE A 25 12.12 6.39 -1.21
C PHE A 25 12.63 7.25 -2.37
N VAL A 26 11.93 7.29 -3.51
CA VAL A 26 12.36 8.08 -4.68
C VAL A 26 11.37 9.21 -4.94
N VAL A 27 10.11 8.88 -5.25
CA VAL A 27 9.13 9.88 -5.71
C VAL A 27 8.77 10.87 -4.61
N ALA A 28 8.35 10.40 -3.44
CA ALA A 28 7.93 11.29 -2.37
C ALA A 28 9.06 12.22 -1.90
N PRO A 29 10.29 11.73 -1.60
CA PRO A 29 11.40 12.60 -1.24
C PRO A 29 11.78 13.59 -2.34
N ALA A 30 11.80 13.19 -3.61
CA ALA A 30 12.10 14.08 -4.72
C ALA A 30 11.05 15.21 -4.83
N VAL A 31 9.76 14.89 -4.70
CA VAL A 31 8.69 15.90 -4.78
C VAL A 31 8.77 16.87 -3.60
N PHE A 32 8.94 16.39 -2.37
CA PHE A 32 9.03 17.26 -1.19
C PHE A 32 10.33 18.07 -1.11
N LYS A 33 11.41 17.64 -1.79
CA LYS A 33 12.66 18.40 -1.86
C LYS A 33 12.64 19.53 -2.89
N ASN A 34 11.93 19.36 -4.00
CA ASN A 34 11.98 20.29 -5.13
C ASN A 34 10.78 21.26 -5.21
N PHE A 35 9.74 21.05 -4.41
CA PHE A 35 8.52 21.87 -4.43
C PHE A 35 8.13 22.36 -3.05
N GLU A 36 7.42 23.48 -2.99
CA GLU A 36 6.83 23.95 -1.73
C GLU A 36 5.92 22.89 -1.11
N ARG A 37 5.93 22.82 0.23
CA ARG A 37 5.29 21.74 1.00
C ARG A 37 3.81 21.53 0.65
N GLN A 38 3.08 22.62 0.37
CA GLN A 38 1.68 22.57 -0.01
C GLN A 38 1.50 21.96 -1.40
N MET A 39 2.25 22.43 -2.39
CA MET A 39 2.21 21.91 -3.76
C MET A 39 2.69 20.46 -3.84
N ALA A 40 3.78 20.12 -3.15
CA ALA A 40 4.28 18.75 -3.03
C ALA A 40 3.21 17.79 -2.47
N GLY A 41 2.52 18.22 -1.42
CA GLY A 41 1.41 17.46 -0.84
C GLY A 41 0.23 17.28 -1.79
N ASP A 42 -0.01 18.21 -2.69
CA ASP A 42 -1.10 18.14 -3.68
C ASP A 42 -0.74 17.21 -4.84
N ILE A 43 0.49 17.28 -5.35
CA ILE A 43 1.03 16.33 -6.34
C ILE A 43 0.92 14.90 -5.79
N VAL A 44 1.45 14.65 -4.60
CA VAL A 44 1.37 13.34 -3.94
C VAL A 44 -0.08 12.91 -3.70
N GLY A 45 -0.96 13.86 -3.37
CA GLY A 45 -2.40 13.64 -3.22
C GLY A 45 -3.10 13.12 -4.48
N LEU A 46 -2.62 13.50 -5.68
CA LEU A 46 -3.12 13.00 -6.96
C LEU A 46 -2.61 11.58 -7.28
N VAL A 47 -1.45 11.20 -6.76
CA VAL A 47 -0.84 9.89 -6.98
C VAL A 47 -1.46 8.82 -6.07
N PHE A 48 -1.77 9.17 -4.81
CA PHE A 48 -2.28 8.22 -3.81
C PHE A 48 -3.48 7.35 -4.26
N PRO A 49 -4.53 7.86 -4.91
CA PRO A 49 -5.66 7.03 -5.34
C PRO A 49 -5.23 5.92 -6.30
N LYS A 50 -4.35 6.24 -7.27
CA LYS A 50 -3.83 5.28 -8.24
C LYS A 50 -2.86 4.30 -7.58
N TYR A 51 -2.04 4.79 -6.66
CA TYR A 51 -1.11 3.97 -5.88
C TYR A 51 -1.84 2.91 -5.04
N PHE A 52 -2.87 3.29 -4.29
CA PHE A 52 -3.66 2.34 -3.49
C PHE A 52 -4.47 1.39 -4.38
N MET A 53 -5.00 1.86 -5.51
CA MET A 53 -5.68 1.01 -6.49
C MET A 53 -4.74 -0.04 -7.07
N LEU A 54 -3.52 0.32 -7.43
CA LEU A 54 -2.49 -0.63 -7.89
C LEU A 54 -2.22 -1.69 -6.82
N GLY A 55 -2.06 -1.27 -5.55
CA GLY A 55 -1.88 -2.17 -4.43
C GLY A 55 -3.06 -3.15 -4.25
N MET A 56 -4.30 -2.67 -4.37
CA MET A 56 -5.49 -3.52 -4.32
C MET A 56 -5.53 -4.56 -5.44
N ILE A 57 -5.22 -4.14 -6.67
CA ILE A 57 -5.16 -5.06 -7.82
C ILE A 57 -4.10 -6.13 -7.59
N CYS A 58 -2.91 -5.75 -7.14
CA CYS A 58 -1.83 -6.69 -6.85
C CYS A 58 -2.20 -7.65 -5.72
N ALA A 59 -2.85 -7.16 -4.66
CA ALA A 59 -3.33 -7.98 -3.55
C ALA A 59 -4.33 -9.05 -4.02
N VAL A 60 -5.31 -8.66 -4.85
CA VAL A 60 -6.30 -9.59 -5.41
C VAL A 60 -5.62 -10.65 -6.29
N ILE A 61 -4.73 -10.24 -7.19
CA ILE A 61 -4.01 -11.18 -8.07
C ILE A 61 -3.16 -12.13 -7.23
N ALA A 62 -2.41 -11.63 -6.25
CA ALA A 62 -1.57 -12.45 -5.37
C ALA A 62 -2.43 -13.46 -4.58
N LEU A 63 -3.58 -13.04 -4.06
CA LEU A 63 -4.48 -13.87 -3.27
C LEU A 63 -5.12 -14.97 -4.13
N VAL A 64 -5.65 -14.61 -5.31
CA VAL A 64 -6.27 -15.58 -6.24
C VAL A 64 -5.23 -16.59 -6.70
N THR A 65 -4.04 -16.15 -7.12
CA THR A 65 -2.99 -17.06 -7.59
C THR A 65 -2.49 -17.99 -6.49
N LEU A 66 -2.34 -17.51 -5.25
CA LEU A 66 -1.93 -18.35 -4.12
C LEU A 66 -3.02 -19.35 -3.73
N PHE A 67 -4.29 -18.94 -3.78
CA PHE A 67 -5.43 -19.82 -3.56
C PHE A 67 -5.49 -20.92 -4.63
N MET A 68 -5.37 -20.56 -5.91
CA MET A 68 -5.32 -21.52 -7.02
C MET A 68 -4.14 -22.49 -6.91
N LEU A 69 -2.99 -22.04 -6.38
CA LEU A 69 -1.86 -22.90 -6.08
C LEU A 69 -2.26 -23.92 -5.00
N GLY A 70 -2.85 -23.45 -3.89
CA GLY A 70 -3.35 -24.30 -2.81
C GLY A 70 -4.41 -25.32 -3.25
N SER A 71 -5.29 -24.97 -4.17
CA SER A 71 -6.26 -25.92 -4.75
C SER A 71 -5.62 -27.04 -5.57
N LYS A 72 -4.39 -26.84 -6.08
CA LYS A 72 -3.68 -27.83 -6.91
C LYS A 72 -2.67 -28.67 -6.14
N VAL A 73 -1.96 -28.07 -5.18
CA VAL A 73 -0.90 -28.74 -4.41
C VAL A 73 -1.31 -29.07 -2.97
N GLY A 74 -2.53 -28.68 -2.57
CA GLY A 74 -3.05 -28.79 -1.21
C GLY A 74 -2.79 -27.54 -0.37
N PHE A 75 -3.65 -27.28 0.62
CA PHE A 75 -3.50 -26.17 1.57
C PHE A 75 -2.51 -26.50 2.69
N VAL A 76 -1.26 -26.71 2.28
CA VAL A 76 -0.11 -26.88 3.16
C VAL A 76 0.11 -25.63 4.03
N PRO A 77 0.74 -25.76 5.21
CA PRO A 77 0.83 -24.66 6.19
C PRO A 77 1.36 -23.35 5.62
N HIS A 78 2.36 -23.39 4.73
CA HIS A 78 2.95 -22.21 4.13
C HIS A 78 1.98 -21.44 3.20
N ILE A 79 1.10 -22.15 2.48
CA ILE A 79 0.05 -21.50 1.66
C ILE A 79 -0.99 -20.83 2.56
N LYS A 80 -1.41 -21.51 3.65
CA LYS A 80 -2.35 -20.94 4.62
C LYS A 80 -1.80 -19.66 5.26
N VAL A 81 -0.54 -19.69 5.72
CA VAL A 81 0.14 -18.51 6.28
C VAL A 81 0.23 -17.39 5.23
N GLY A 82 0.61 -17.71 3.99
CA GLY A 82 0.67 -16.72 2.91
C GLY A 82 -0.69 -16.08 2.62
N LEU A 83 -1.77 -16.86 2.60
CA LEU A 83 -3.14 -16.34 2.41
C LEU A 83 -3.55 -15.41 3.56
N ILE A 84 -3.27 -15.77 4.82
CA ILE A 84 -3.56 -14.92 5.98
C ILE A 84 -2.81 -13.59 5.87
N LEU A 85 -1.52 -13.63 5.52
CA LEU A 85 -0.70 -12.43 5.35
C LEU A 85 -1.20 -11.55 4.20
N LEU A 86 -1.58 -12.14 3.06
CA LEU A 86 -2.14 -11.39 1.93
C LEU A 86 -3.50 -10.77 2.27
N CYS A 87 -4.37 -11.47 3.00
CA CYS A 87 -5.62 -10.91 3.51
C CYS A 87 -5.37 -9.71 4.44
N LEU A 88 -4.40 -9.84 5.35
CA LEU A 88 -4.00 -8.75 6.26
C LEU A 88 -3.48 -7.54 5.47
N MET A 89 -2.52 -7.75 4.57
CA MET A 89 -1.94 -6.69 3.75
C MET A 89 -2.98 -6.04 2.83
N GLY A 90 -3.84 -6.84 2.19
CA GLY A 90 -4.94 -6.36 1.35
C GLY A 90 -5.95 -5.53 2.15
N GLY A 91 -6.31 -5.97 3.36
CA GLY A 91 -7.15 -5.21 4.28
C GLY A 91 -6.54 -3.88 4.70
N LEU A 92 -5.23 -3.86 4.97
CA LEU A 92 -4.50 -2.64 5.28
C LEU A 92 -4.49 -1.65 4.10
N VAL A 93 -4.20 -2.09 2.87
CA VAL A 93 -4.26 -1.22 1.69
C VAL A 93 -5.68 -0.74 1.41
N ALA A 94 -6.69 -1.61 1.57
CA ALA A 94 -8.09 -1.22 1.44
C ALA A 94 -8.45 -0.12 2.44
N SER A 95 -8.02 -0.25 3.70
CA SER A 95 -8.24 0.78 4.72
C SER A 95 -7.61 2.12 4.34
N GLN A 96 -6.44 2.13 3.69
CA GLN A 96 -5.81 3.34 3.20
C GLN A 96 -6.61 3.99 2.07
N GLY A 97 -7.07 3.19 1.11
CA GLY A 97 -7.85 3.67 -0.04
C GLY A 97 -9.24 4.19 0.34
N PHE A 98 -9.98 3.46 1.19
CA PHE A 98 -11.38 3.73 1.48
C PHE A 98 -11.63 4.54 2.76
N VAL A 99 -10.70 4.52 3.74
CA VAL A 99 -10.91 5.19 5.03
C VAL A 99 -9.95 6.36 5.21
N LEU A 100 -8.63 6.12 5.13
CA LEU A 100 -7.65 7.19 5.38
C LEU A 100 -7.61 8.20 4.23
N GLY A 101 -7.71 7.74 2.98
CA GLY A 101 -7.67 8.57 1.78
C GLY A 101 -8.77 9.64 1.76
N PRO A 102 -10.06 9.27 1.90
CA PRO A 102 -11.17 10.24 1.94
C PRO A 102 -11.05 11.20 3.13
N LYS A 103 -10.72 10.70 4.33
CA LYS A 103 -10.52 11.55 5.52
C LYS A 103 -9.41 12.57 5.32
N ALA A 104 -8.29 12.18 4.72
CA ALA A 104 -7.18 13.10 4.44
C ALA A 104 -7.56 14.17 3.41
N ARG A 105 -8.38 13.82 2.41
CA ARG A 105 -8.89 14.79 1.41
C ARG A 105 -9.89 15.77 2.04
N GLN A 106 -10.79 15.29 2.90
CA GLN A 106 -11.72 16.14 3.64
C GLN A 106 -10.98 17.15 4.51
N VAL A 107 -10.04 16.69 5.36
CA VAL A 107 -9.26 17.59 6.20
C VAL A 107 -8.48 18.63 5.38
N LYS A 108 -7.96 18.27 4.19
CA LYS A 108 -7.32 19.23 3.28
C LYS A 108 -8.31 20.25 2.71
N ALA A 109 -9.52 19.82 2.36
CA ALA A 109 -10.57 20.72 1.88
C ALA A 109 -10.99 21.71 2.98
N ASP A 110 -11.16 21.22 4.21
CA ASP A 110 -11.50 22.05 5.37
C ASP A 110 -10.41 23.11 5.66
N ILE A 111 -9.13 22.75 5.52
CA ILE A 111 -8.01 23.70 5.67
C ILE A 111 -8.08 24.83 4.63
N ARG A 112 -8.48 24.53 3.39
CA ARG A 112 -8.60 25.55 2.32
C ARG A 112 -9.84 26.42 2.48
N ALA A 113 -10.91 25.89 3.07
CA ALA A 113 -12.17 26.62 3.27
C ALA A 113 -12.07 27.70 4.36
N LEU A 114 -11.17 27.53 5.33
CA LEU A 114 -10.91 28.54 6.35
C LEU A 114 -9.99 29.63 5.77
N ALA A 115 -10.51 30.82 5.48
CA ALA A 115 -9.70 31.93 4.96
C ALA A 115 -8.85 32.59 6.07
N ASP A 116 -9.41 32.88 7.25
CA ASP A 116 -8.79 33.77 8.26
C ASP A 116 -8.75 33.22 9.70
N ASP A 117 -8.87 31.90 9.88
CA ASP A 117 -8.80 31.27 11.20
C ASP A 117 -7.54 30.41 11.38
N ASP A 118 -6.46 31.04 11.84
CA ASP A 118 -5.16 30.40 12.02
C ASP A 118 -5.16 29.32 13.12
N ALA A 119 -5.95 29.51 14.18
CA ALA A 119 -6.05 28.54 15.27
C ALA A 119 -6.69 27.23 14.79
N ASN A 120 -7.81 27.32 14.05
CA ASN A 120 -8.47 26.14 13.50
C ASN A 120 -7.68 25.50 12.36
N LYS A 121 -7.01 26.29 11.51
CA LYS A 121 -6.05 25.76 10.52
C LYS A 121 -4.95 24.94 11.18
N GLN A 122 -4.38 25.41 12.30
CA GLN A 122 -3.32 24.67 12.98
C GLN A 122 -3.82 23.33 13.54
N GLN A 123 -5.04 23.28 14.08
CA GLN A 123 -5.66 22.04 14.54
C GLN A 123 -5.90 21.04 13.40
N LEU A 124 -6.42 21.50 12.27
CA LEU A 124 -6.63 20.65 11.09
C LEU A 124 -5.31 20.15 10.49
N ARG A 125 -4.27 20.99 10.44
CA ARG A 125 -2.91 20.58 10.05
C ARG A 125 -2.37 19.48 10.96
N LYS A 126 -2.59 19.56 12.28
CA LYS A 126 -2.25 18.48 13.23
C LYS A 126 -3.04 17.20 12.95
N LYS A 127 -4.35 17.29 12.68
CA LYS A 127 -5.19 16.13 12.31
C LYS A 127 -4.68 15.47 11.02
N PHE A 128 -4.36 16.27 10.00
CA PHE A 128 -3.76 15.77 8.75
C PHE A 128 -2.42 15.08 9.02
N GLY A 129 -1.56 15.67 9.85
CA GLY A 129 -0.28 15.07 10.25
C GLY A 129 -0.44 13.70 10.90
N LYS A 130 -1.43 13.53 11.79
CA LYS A 130 -1.74 12.23 12.42
C LYS A 130 -2.22 11.20 11.39
N LEU A 131 -3.13 11.58 10.49
CA LEU A 131 -3.62 10.70 9.42
C LEU A 131 -2.49 10.29 8.46
N HIS A 132 -1.63 11.24 8.10
CA HIS A 132 -0.48 10.99 7.25
C HIS A 132 0.52 10.04 7.93
N GLY A 133 0.87 10.30 9.20
CA GLY A 133 1.76 9.43 9.98
C GLY A 133 1.22 8.01 10.09
N ALA A 134 -0.07 7.85 10.39
CA ALA A 134 -0.72 6.52 10.41
C ALA A 134 -0.60 5.81 9.05
N SER A 135 -0.82 6.53 7.95
CA SER A 135 -0.68 5.99 6.60
C SER A 135 0.76 5.54 6.30
N VAL A 136 1.76 6.31 6.73
CA VAL A 136 3.18 5.95 6.58
C VAL A 136 3.50 4.67 7.35
N VAL A 137 3.07 4.57 8.61
CA VAL A 137 3.28 3.37 9.43
C VAL A 137 2.63 2.14 8.78
N ILE A 138 1.38 2.26 8.32
CA ILE A 138 0.69 1.18 7.61
C ILE A 138 1.46 0.76 6.36
N ASN A 139 1.96 1.71 5.57
CA ASN A 139 2.74 1.41 4.36
C ASN A 139 4.06 0.69 4.69
N VAL A 140 4.75 1.09 5.75
CA VAL A 140 5.98 0.43 6.24
C VAL A 140 5.68 -0.99 6.70
N VAL A 141 4.60 -1.21 7.46
CA VAL A 141 4.18 -2.55 7.88
C VAL A 141 3.90 -3.44 6.67
N ILE A 142 3.13 -2.94 5.68
CA ILE A 142 2.85 -3.71 4.46
C ILE A 142 4.14 -4.01 3.70
N LEU A 143 5.08 -3.07 3.61
CA LEU A 143 6.36 -3.28 2.95
C LEU A 143 7.15 -4.42 3.60
N PHE A 144 7.30 -4.41 4.93
CA PHE A 144 8.03 -5.46 5.64
C PHE A 144 7.33 -6.83 5.56
N LEU A 145 6.00 -6.85 5.70
CA LEU A 145 5.22 -8.08 5.51
C LEU A 145 5.36 -8.62 4.08
N GLY A 146 5.33 -7.74 3.08
CA GLY A 146 5.48 -8.10 1.68
C GLY A 146 6.87 -8.66 1.36
N LEU A 147 7.93 -8.02 1.85
CA LEU A 147 9.31 -8.52 1.71
C LEU A 147 9.48 -9.88 2.40
N GLY A 148 8.96 -10.03 3.62
CA GLY A 148 8.98 -11.30 4.34
C GLY A 148 8.22 -12.40 3.59
N LEU A 149 7.04 -12.08 3.06
CA LEU A 149 6.24 -13.01 2.28
C LEU A 149 6.93 -13.39 0.96
N LEU A 150 7.53 -12.43 0.25
CA LEU A 150 8.25 -12.68 -0.99
C LEU A 150 9.47 -13.58 -0.75
N PHE A 151 10.26 -13.32 0.29
CA PHE A 151 11.37 -14.18 0.70
C PHE A 151 10.91 -15.60 1.06
N PHE A 152 9.84 -15.70 1.84
CA PHE A 152 9.25 -16.97 2.22
C PHE A 152 8.79 -17.74 0.97
N ILE A 153 8.01 -17.11 0.09
CA ILE A 153 7.45 -17.74 -1.10
C ILE A 153 8.53 -18.22 -2.07
N ILE A 154 9.59 -17.45 -2.30
CA ILE A 154 10.71 -17.88 -3.17
C ILE A 154 11.34 -19.18 -2.65
N ARG A 155 11.51 -19.30 -1.34
CA ARG A 155 12.12 -20.48 -0.73
C ARG A 155 11.24 -21.74 -0.90
N TYR A 156 9.92 -21.63 -0.79
CA TYR A 156 9.03 -22.79 -0.86
C TYR A 156 8.55 -23.13 -2.28
N ILE A 157 8.32 -22.11 -3.12
CA ILE A 157 7.86 -22.30 -4.50
C ILE A 157 8.98 -22.78 -5.42
N SER A 158 10.26 -22.50 -5.13
CA SER A 158 11.40 -23.00 -5.92
C SER A 158 11.86 -24.41 -5.54
N LEU A 159 11.57 -24.88 -4.33
CA LEU A 159 11.91 -26.22 -3.85
C LEU A 159 10.84 -27.29 -4.13
N SER A 160 9.72 -26.92 -4.78
CA SER A 160 8.60 -27.81 -5.16
C SER A 160 8.27 -27.77 -6.64
#